data_AF-A0A942C2T4-F1
#
_entry.id   AF-A0A942C2T4-F1
#
_cell.length_a   1.000
_cell.length_b   1.000
_cell.length_c   1.000
_cell.angle_alpha   90.00
_cell.angle_beta   90.00
_cell.angle_gamma   90.00
#
_symmetry.space_group_name_H-M   'P 1'
#
loop_
_entity.id
_entity.type
_entity.pdbx_description
1 polymer ?
#
loop_
_entity_poly.entity_id
_entity_poly.type
_entity_poly.pdbx_seq_one_letter_code
_entity_poly.pdbx_strand_id
1 'polypeptide(L)'
;MRLNRWLEAAVFASCLAVSCAYTTLAQRPHLYSKHEPIRLDFDMETIKKPATYETGYLYDFTNNTFFKPFQNGFGIARQTREAYNVNTLDEVPDSSWFTNRNGVRTMSVEEIKRGPNETDGPALGPLTVVKGKSNGITPGFQVKDSRGDIYLLKFDPVGYLEMSSGAEAISTRLFYAIGYHVPQNTIFRFRRDQLKLDPKATFTDGLGQKRQLTEADVDAILKLAASYPNGEYRALASKFLKGKPVGNFTFAGTREDDPNDIIPHEHRRDLRGLRLFSAWLNHNDIRNGNNLDMFVKEDGREFIRHYLIDFGSTLGSDTAFPNGNDVGFAHQVDFKEAGKSLITFGLYQPHWRSDENRVQFTSVGNFDSDKFKPQQWKSNFPIEAFQNMTDRDAYWAAKIISSFSNQQIRAAVETGELSDPKAAEYLIQQLVKRRDAIVREYISRRSGLDEVQLQQVTNGWIVNFNDLKMQFARNDDETMYEYQVSDAETPNRILASGKVDDTQLTFSTVLLQQMAACGNTEANRGVAQLKIKRTGEKKEMLAWLFYDQSRNELRLVGQLN
;
A
#
# COMPACT_ATOMS: atom_id res chain seq x y z
N MET A 1 -51.68 6.05 36.71
CA MET A 1 -50.52 6.23 35.82
C MET A 1 -49.98 4.86 35.42
N ARG A 2 -50.44 4.35 34.27
CA ARG A 2 -49.90 3.13 33.63
C ARG A 2 -49.21 3.57 32.33
N LEU A 3 -47.95 3.95 32.45
CA LEU A 3 -46.92 3.97 31.41
C LEU A 3 -45.76 3.15 31.98
N ASN A 4 -45.02 2.30 31.28
CA ASN A 4 -45.20 1.66 29.99
C ASN A 4 -44.24 0.45 30.02
N ARG A 5 -44.68 -0.75 30.47
CA ARG A 5 -43.79 -1.93 30.59
C ARG A 5 -43.17 -2.36 29.25
N TRP A 6 -43.72 -1.86 28.14
CA TRP A 6 -43.20 -2.04 26.78
C TRP A 6 -41.92 -1.23 26.50
N LEU A 7 -41.71 -0.07 27.14
CA LEU A 7 -40.47 0.70 26.97
C LEU A 7 -39.30 0.05 27.72
N GLU A 8 -39.53 -0.47 28.92
CA GLU A 8 -38.50 -1.20 29.66
C GLU A 8 -38.10 -2.49 28.95
N ALA A 9 -39.06 -3.23 28.38
CA ALA A 9 -38.77 -4.41 27.57
C ALA A 9 -38.04 -4.08 26.25
N ALA A 10 -38.38 -2.96 25.60
CA ALA A 10 -37.69 -2.51 24.39
C ALA A 10 -36.25 -2.03 24.68
N VAL A 11 -36.03 -1.35 25.81
CA VAL A 11 -34.69 -0.91 26.26
C VAL A 11 -33.85 -2.12 26.71
N PHE A 12 -34.44 -3.11 27.39
CA PHE A 12 -33.71 -4.33 27.75
C PHE A 12 -33.38 -5.21 26.53
N ALA A 13 -34.28 -5.31 25.55
CA ALA A 13 -34.04 -6.03 24.30
C ALA A 13 -33.02 -5.33 23.40
N SER A 14 -32.98 -3.99 23.40
CA SER A 14 -31.94 -3.24 22.69
C SER A 14 -30.60 -3.25 23.44
N CYS A 15 -30.58 -3.29 24.78
CA CYS A 15 -29.35 -3.54 25.53
C CYS A 15 -28.81 -4.98 25.33
N LEU A 16 -29.67 -6.00 25.18
CA LEU A 16 -29.24 -7.36 24.86
C LEU A 16 -28.83 -7.53 23.39
N ALA A 17 -29.51 -6.88 22.44
CA ALA A 17 -29.11 -6.88 21.03
C ALA A 17 -27.80 -6.12 20.81
N VAL A 18 -27.57 -5.04 21.56
CA VAL A 18 -26.29 -4.33 21.56
C VAL A 18 -25.23 -5.15 22.31
N SER A 19 -25.52 -5.79 23.44
CA SER A 19 -24.53 -6.65 24.12
C SER A 19 -24.17 -7.92 23.35
N CYS A 20 -25.06 -8.44 22.50
CA CYS A 20 -24.78 -9.58 21.62
C CYS A 20 -24.13 -9.17 20.29
N ALA A 21 -24.19 -7.89 19.88
CA ALA A 21 -23.43 -7.38 18.74
C ALA A 21 -21.99 -6.96 19.11
N TYR A 22 -21.71 -6.74 20.40
CA TYR A 22 -20.37 -6.40 20.90
C TYR A 22 -19.47 -7.61 21.25
N THR A 23 -19.94 -8.85 21.08
CA THR A 23 -19.18 -10.08 21.44
C THR A 23 -18.68 -10.92 20.27
N THR A 24 -18.72 -10.42 19.03
CA THR A 24 -18.05 -11.06 17.88
C THR A 24 -17.25 -10.08 17.02
N LEU A 25 -16.75 -8.99 17.61
CA LEU A 25 -15.61 -8.27 17.03
C LEU A 25 -14.37 -9.11 17.31
N ALA A 26 -13.97 -9.90 16.32
CA ALA A 26 -12.94 -10.92 16.37
C ALA A 26 -11.69 -10.47 17.14
N GLN A 27 -11.61 -10.86 18.42
CA GLN A 27 -10.32 -11.22 19.00
C GLN A 27 -9.71 -12.25 18.06
N ARG A 28 -8.42 -12.09 17.70
CA ARG A 28 -7.71 -12.95 16.74
C ARG A 28 -8.20 -14.41 16.90
N PRO A 29 -8.90 -15.00 15.92
CA PRO A 29 -9.13 -16.43 15.94
C PRO A 29 -7.74 -17.06 16.02
N HIS A 30 -7.55 -18.02 16.92
CA HIS A 30 -6.31 -18.72 17.28
C HIS A 30 -5.05 -18.37 16.46
N LEU A 31 -3.92 -18.09 17.14
CA LEU A 31 -2.62 -17.75 16.52
C LEU A 31 -2.07 -18.79 15.51
N TYR A 32 -2.71 -19.95 15.40
CA TYR A 32 -2.42 -21.00 14.45
C TYR A 32 -3.70 -21.79 14.10
N SER A 33 -3.66 -22.50 12.98
CA SER A 33 -4.71 -23.45 12.55
C SER A 33 -4.05 -24.64 11.87
N LYS A 34 -4.46 -25.87 12.16
CA LYS A 34 -3.92 -27.07 11.47
C LYS A 34 -4.24 -27.11 9.98
N HIS A 35 -5.18 -26.29 9.53
CA HIS A 35 -5.47 -26.09 8.12
C HIS A 35 -4.42 -25.20 7.48
N GLU A 36 -4.30 -25.28 6.16
CA GLU A 36 -3.40 -24.38 5.44
C GLU A 36 -3.79 -22.92 5.70
N PRO A 37 -2.81 -22.02 5.93
CA PRO A 37 -3.08 -20.60 6.07
C PRO A 37 -3.82 -20.08 4.84
N ILE A 38 -4.89 -19.32 5.08
CA ILE A 38 -5.68 -18.71 4.00
C ILE A 38 -4.76 -17.81 3.17
N ARG A 39 -4.71 -18.08 1.86
CA ARG A 39 -3.97 -17.28 0.88
C ARG A 39 -4.87 -16.35 0.06
N LEU A 40 -6.17 -16.59 0.10
CA LEU A 40 -7.22 -15.82 -0.57
C LEU A 40 -8.35 -15.55 0.43
N ASP A 41 -8.48 -14.29 0.85
CA ASP A 41 -9.64 -13.80 1.58
C ASP A 41 -10.72 -13.41 0.56
N PHE A 42 -11.67 -14.32 0.35
CA PHE A 42 -12.58 -14.24 -0.79
C PHE A 42 -13.73 -13.25 -0.52
N ASP A 43 -13.50 -11.98 -0.85
CA ASP A 43 -14.46 -10.86 -0.78
C ASP A 43 -15.00 -10.45 -2.17
N MET A 44 -15.10 -11.43 -3.08
CA MET A 44 -15.49 -11.24 -4.48
C MET A 44 -16.80 -11.97 -4.81
N GLU A 45 -17.69 -12.10 -3.80
CA GLU A 45 -19.03 -12.65 -4.02
C GLU A 45 -19.87 -11.72 -4.89
N THR A 46 -20.85 -12.28 -5.62
CA THR A 46 -21.67 -11.45 -6.52
C THR A 46 -22.60 -10.54 -5.73
N ILE A 47 -22.49 -9.23 -5.95
CA ILE A 47 -23.32 -8.22 -5.30
C ILE A 47 -24.19 -7.48 -6.32
N LYS A 48 -25.25 -6.84 -5.82
CA LYS A 48 -25.99 -5.85 -6.61
C LYS A 48 -25.09 -4.65 -6.85
N LYS A 49 -25.10 -4.09 -8.07
CA LYS A 49 -24.33 -2.87 -8.38
C LYS A 49 -24.58 -1.79 -7.31
N PRO A 50 -23.53 -1.32 -6.61
CA PRO A 50 -23.61 -0.23 -5.63
C PRO A 50 -24.00 1.12 -6.23
N ALA A 51 -24.39 2.07 -5.37
CA ALA A 51 -24.59 3.46 -5.76
C ALA A 51 -23.26 4.14 -6.11
N THR A 52 -23.27 5.07 -7.06
CA THR A 52 -22.09 5.89 -7.35
C THR A 52 -22.07 7.09 -6.40
N TYR A 53 -20.98 7.27 -5.65
CA TYR A 53 -20.72 8.47 -4.87
C TYR A 53 -19.31 9.01 -5.17
N GLU A 54 -19.15 10.32 -5.25
CA GLU A 54 -17.84 10.96 -5.36
C GLU A 54 -17.65 11.87 -4.15
N THR A 55 -16.51 11.77 -3.47
CA THR A 55 -16.16 12.72 -2.41
C THR A 55 -15.46 13.93 -3.02
N GLY A 56 -16.04 15.12 -2.82
CA GLY A 56 -15.43 16.37 -3.26
C GLY A 56 -14.21 16.72 -2.41
N TYR A 57 -13.20 17.36 -3.02
CA TYR A 57 -11.96 17.78 -2.33
C TYR A 57 -12.23 18.56 -1.03
N LEU A 58 -13.17 19.51 -1.05
CA LEU A 58 -13.50 20.31 0.12
C LEU A 58 -14.11 19.48 1.25
N TYR A 59 -14.90 18.46 0.92
CA TYR A 59 -15.46 17.54 1.91
C TYR A 59 -14.35 16.67 2.52
N ASP A 60 -13.47 16.10 1.69
CA ASP A 60 -12.33 15.31 2.18
C ASP A 60 -11.40 16.15 3.06
N PHE A 61 -11.08 17.37 2.62
CA PHE A 61 -10.26 18.33 3.37
C PHE A 61 -10.89 18.65 4.73
N THR A 62 -12.15 19.06 4.75
CA THR A 62 -12.83 19.49 5.98
C THR A 62 -13.03 18.32 6.95
N ASN A 63 -13.45 17.16 6.44
CA ASN A 63 -13.71 15.97 7.24
C ASN A 63 -12.43 15.42 7.91
N ASN A 64 -11.36 15.26 7.13
CA ASN A 64 -10.11 14.69 7.66
C ASN A 64 -9.30 15.69 8.50
N THR A 65 -9.38 17.00 8.22
CA THR A 65 -8.60 18.03 8.93
C THR A 65 -9.26 18.52 10.22
N PHE A 66 -10.58 18.66 10.24
CA PHE A 66 -11.29 19.31 11.37
C PHE A 66 -12.22 18.36 12.13
N PHE A 67 -13.03 17.55 11.43
CA PHE A 67 -14.07 16.77 12.10
C PHE A 67 -13.54 15.47 12.71
N LYS A 68 -12.80 14.65 11.95
CA LYS A 68 -12.26 13.38 12.47
C LYS A 68 -11.29 13.55 13.65
N PRO A 69 -10.36 14.52 13.65
CA PRO A 69 -9.52 14.76 14.83
C PRO A 69 -10.31 15.17 16.07
N PHE A 70 -11.43 15.89 15.88
CA PHE A 70 -12.30 16.33 16.97
C PHE A 70 -13.16 15.19 17.54
N GLN A 71 -13.75 14.36 16.66
CA GLN A 71 -14.53 13.18 17.05
C GLN A 71 -13.71 12.12 17.78
N ASN A 72 -12.44 11.98 17.42
CA ASN A 72 -11.53 11.01 18.03
C ASN A 72 -10.83 11.51 19.30
N GLY A 73 -11.16 12.73 19.75
CA GLY A 73 -10.61 13.36 20.95
C GLY A 73 -9.15 13.79 20.76
N PHE A 74 -8.86 15.08 20.90
CA PHE A 74 -7.47 15.55 20.98
C PHE A 74 -6.73 14.83 22.10
N GLY A 75 -5.84 13.89 21.75
CA GLY A 75 -4.93 13.26 22.70
C GLY A 75 -5.52 12.20 23.63
N ILE A 76 -6.71 11.64 23.36
CA ILE A 76 -7.13 10.40 24.01
C ILE A 76 -6.39 9.25 23.30
N ALA A 77 -5.60 8.48 24.05
CA ALA A 77 -4.88 7.34 23.50
C ALA A 77 -5.89 6.35 22.88
N ARG A 78 -5.96 6.29 21.54
CA ARG A 78 -6.69 5.24 20.84
C ARG A 78 -6.13 3.91 21.32
N GLN A 79 -7.01 2.97 21.70
CA GLN A 79 -6.57 1.60 21.93
C GLN A 79 -6.01 1.05 20.62
N THR A 80 -4.72 0.78 20.58
CA THR A 80 -4.06 0.17 19.42
C THR A 80 -4.66 -1.22 19.20
N ARG A 81 -5.34 -1.39 18.06
CA ARG A 81 -5.89 -2.68 17.62
C ARG A 81 -5.06 -3.22 16.47
N GLU A 82 -4.73 -4.51 16.52
CA GLU A 82 -4.13 -5.22 15.38
C GLU A 82 -5.11 -5.28 14.20
N ALA A 83 -4.57 -5.34 12.99
CA ALA A 83 -5.37 -5.45 11.77
C ALA A 83 -6.18 -6.76 11.71
N TYR A 84 -7.30 -6.72 10.99
CA TYR A 84 -8.27 -7.82 10.94
C TYR A 84 -8.10 -8.74 9.73
N ASN A 85 -7.60 -8.22 8.60
CA ASN A 85 -7.43 -8.99 7.36
C ASN A 85 -6.04 -9.64 7.25
N VAL A 86 -5.65 -10.36 8.30
CA VAL A 86 -4.37 -11.08 8.36
C VAL A 86 -4.62 -12.57 8.57
N ASN A 87 -3.87 -13.43 7.88
CA ASN A 87 -3.93 -14.87 8.10
C ASN A 87 -3.08 -15.31 9.31
N THR A 88 -3.03 -16.62 9.55
CA THR A 88 -2.26 -17.19 10.67
C THR A 88 -0.75 -17.02 10.53
N LEU A 89 -0.23 -16.60 9.38
CA LEU A 89 1.19 -16.27 9.17
C LEU A 89 1.49 -14.79 9.42
N ASP A 90 0.50 -14.02 9.92
CA ASP A 90 0.58 -12.57 10.06
C ASP A 90 0.79 -11.86 8.70
N GLU A 91 0.25 -12.44 7.61
CA GLU A 91 0.31 -11.90 6.25
C GLU A 91 -1.06 -11.44 5.75
N VAL A 92 -1.08 -10.52 4.79
CA VAL A 92 -2.30 -10.12 4.06
C VAL A 92 -2.58 -11.11 2.93
N PRO A 93 -3.70 -11.85 2.94
CA PRO A 93 -4.10 -12.71 1.82
C PRO A 93 -4.48 -11.89 0.57
N ASP A 94 -4.53 -12.56 -0.58
CA ASP A 94 -5.12 -11.98 -1.79
C ASP A 94 -6.61 -11.67 -1.57
N SER A 95 -7.12 -10.61 -2.19
CA SER A 95 -8.52 -10.16 -2.09
C SER A 95 -8.88 -9.21 -3.25
N SER A 96 -10.06 -8.61 -3.20
CA SER A 96 -10.48 -7.52 -4.09
C SER A 96 -9.67 -6.22 -3.93
N TRP A 97 -8.92 -6.09 -2.81
CA TRP A 97 -8.11 -4.91 -2.45
C TRP A 97 -6.64 -5.05 -2.84
N PHE A 98 -6.10 -6.26 -2.72
CA PHE A 98 -4.66 -6.51 -2.77
C PHE A 98 -4.37 -7.89 -3.36
N THR A 99 -3.29 -8.00 -4.15
CA THR A 99 -2.77 -9.27 -4.64
C THR A 99 -1.27 -9.34 -4.36
N ASN A 100 -0.82 -10.38 -3.68
CA ASN A 100 0.58 -10.59 -3.38
C ASN A 100 1.40 -10.76 -4.67
N ARG A 101 2.43 -9.93 -4.84
CA ARG A 101 3.35 -9.98 -5.98
C ARG A 101 4.81 -10.06 -5.51
N ASN A 102 5.60 -8.98 -5.66
CA ASN A 102 7.04 -9.03 -5.44
C ASN A 102 7.44 -9.48 -4.03
N GLY A 103 6.64 -9.13 -3.03
CA GLY A 103 6.89 -9.48 -1.63
C GLY A 103 6.73 -10.97 -1.27
N VAL A 104 6.11 -11.77 -2.16
CA VAL A 104 5.94 -13.23 -1.96
C VAL A 104 6.64 -14.02 -3.08
N ARG A 105 6.56 -13.53 -4.31
CA ARG A 105 7.29 -14.07 -5.47
C ARG A 105 8.11 -12.96 -6.09
N THR A 106 9.43 -13.08 -6.01
CA THR A 106 10.36 -12.14 -6.65
C THR A 106 10.01 -12.00 -8.13
N MET A 107 9.60 -10.79 -8.53
CA MET A 107 9.29 -10.47 -9.91
C MET A 107 10.60 -10.28 -10.69
N SER A 108 10.63 -10.72 -11.94
CA SER A 108 11.74 -10.37 -12.84
C SER A 108 11.78 -8.87 -13.14
N VAL A 109 12.92 -8.38 -13.61
CA VAL A 109 13.09 -7.00 -14.09
C VAL A 109 12.05 -6.64 -15.16
N GLU A 110 11.75 -7.57 -16.07
CA GLU A 110 10.76 -7.35 -17.13
C GLU A 110 9.33 -7.29 -16.58
N GLU A 111 9.01 -8.10 -15.57
CA GLU A 111 7.71 -8.01 -14.89
C GLU A 111 7.55 -6.68 -14.14
N ILE A 112 8.62 -6.15 -13.53
CA ILE A 112 8.61 -4.82 -12.92
C ILE A 112 8.38 -3.74 -13.98
N LYS A 113 9.09 -3.77 -15.11
CA LYS A 113 8.92 -2.79 -16.21
C LYS A 113 7.51 -2.79 -16.78
N ARG A 114 6.98 -3.99 -17.04
CA ARG A 114 5.63 -4.19 -17.56
C ARG A 114 4.56 -3.71 -16.57
N GLY A 115 4.73 -4.02 -15.28
CA GLY A 115 3.75 -3.64 -14.25
C GLY A 115 2.34 -4.11 -14.61
N PRO A 116 1.31 -3.25 -14.49
CA PRO A 116 -0.08 -3.59 -14.83
C PRO A 116 -0.38 -3.52 -16.34
N ASN A 117 0.59 -3.15 -17.18
CA ASN A 117 0.31 -2.82 -18.57
C ASN A 117 -0.02 -4.07 -19.40
N GLU A 118 -1.13 -3.98 -20.12
CA GLU A 118 -1.58 -4.95 -21.13
C GLU A 118 -1.00 -4.62 -22.52
N THR A 119 -0.68 -3.35 -22.78
CA THR A 119 -0.13 -2.84 -24.05
C THR A 119 0.94 -1.77 -23.82
N ASP A 120 1.69 -1.43 -24.87
CA ASP A 120 2.71 -0.36 -24.86
C ASP A 120 2.11 1.07 -24.90
N GLY A 121 0.83 1.23 -24.58
CA GLY A 121 0.12 2.51 -24.64
C GLY A 121 -0.83 2.61 -25.85
N PRO A 122 -1.33 3.82 -26.19
CA PRO A 122 -2.21 4.04 -27.32
C PRO A 122 -1.67 3.48 -28.64
N ALA A 123 -2.53 2.87 -29.45
CA ALA A 123 -2.13 2.33 -30.75
C ALA A 123 -1.65 3.43 -31.71
N LEU A 124 -0.69 3.07 -32.57
CA LEU A 124 -0.24 3.96 -33.64
C LEU A 124 -1.42 4.35 -34.55
N GLY A 125 -1.43 5.62 -34.98
CA GLY A 125 -2.46 6.19 -35.82
C GLY A 125 -3.15 7.40 -35.19
N PRO A 126 -4.30 7.83 -35.73
CA PRO A 126 -5.00 9.01 -35.23
C PRO A 126 -5.59 8.77 -33.84
N LEU A 127 -5.46 9.76 -32.97
CA LEU A 127 -6.07 9.80 -31.64
C LEU A 127 -7.31 10.70 -31.69
N THR A 128 -8.46 10.11 -31.44
CA THR A 128 -9.73 10.85 -31.46
C THR A 128 -9.98 11.46 -30.08
N VAL A 129 -9.91 12.78 -29.95
CA VAL A 129 -10.22 13.51 -28.73
C VAL A 129 -11.73 13.49 -28.50
N VAL A 130 -12.18 12.79 -27.45
CA VAL A 130 -13.61 12.58 -27.15
C VAL A 130 -14.13 13.47 -26.02
N LYS A 131 -13.25 13.99 -25.16
CA LYS A 131 -13.63 14.88 -24.06
C LYS A 131 -12.43 15.68 -23.55
N GLY A 132 -12.60 16.98 -23.37
CA GLY A 132 -11.59 17.81 -22.68
C GLY A 132 -11.68 17.65 -21.16
N LYS A 133 -10.55 17.71 -20.45
CA LYS A 133 -10.53 17.67 -18.98
C LYS A 133 -10.90 19.05 -18.43
N SER A 134 -11.92 19.09 -17.57
CA SER A 134 -12.39 20.31 -16.91
C SER A 134 -12.09 20.37 -15.41
N ASN A 135 -11.79 19.24 -14.78
CA ASN A 135 -11.60 19.11 -13.34
C ASN A 135 -10.16 18.64 -13.05
N GLY A 136 -9.47 19.30 -12.11
CA GLY A 136 -8.10 19.01 -11.68
C GLY A 136 -7.07 20.05 -12.16
N ILE A 137 -5.88 20.03 -11.54
CA ILE A 137 -4.82 21.02 -11.80
C ILE A 137 -4.09 20.73 -13.13
N THR A 138 -3.92 19.45 -13.50
CA THR A 138 -3.18 19.05 -14.71
C THR A 138 -4.03 19.21 -15.98
N PRO A 139 -3.53 19.91 -17.01
CA PRO A 139 -4.11 19.89 -18.36
C PRO A 139 -4.16 18.46 -18.93
N GLY A 140 -5.20 18.17 -19.71
CA GLY A 140 -5.38 16.84 -20.30
C GLY A 140 -6.66 16.69 -21.10
N PHE A 141 -6.80 15.56 -21.79
CA PHE A 141 -8.04 15.18 -22.47
C PHE A 141 -8.14 13.67 -22.63
N GLN A 142 -9.35 13.20 -22.85
CA GLN A 142 -9.64 11.79 -23.14
C GLN A 142 -9.51 11.57 -24.65
N VAL A 143 -8.77 10.54 -25.03
CA VAL A 143 -8.60 10.10 -26.41
C VAL A 143 -9.08 8.67 -26.60
N LYS A 144 -9.58 8.38 -27.79
CA LYS A 144 -9.83 7.03 -28.30
C LYS A 144 -8.79 6.70 -29.36
N ASP A 145 -8.08 5.60 -29.20
CA ASP A 145 -7.10 5.13 -30.17
C ASP A 145 -7.73 4.33 -31.33
N SER A 146 -6.90 3.85 -32.26
CA SER A 146 -7.34 3.06 -33.42
C SER A 146 -7.86 1.66 -33.07
N ARG A 147 -7.54 1.11 -31.90
CA ARG A 147 -8.12 -0.14 -31.36
C ARG A 147 -9.46 0.10 -30.68
N GLY A 148 -9.78 1.36 -30.40
CA GLY A 148 -10.98 1.77 -29.69
C GLY A 148 -10.82 1.82 -28.17
N ASP A 149 -9.60 1.65 -27.67
CA ASP A 149 -9.26 1.84 -26.26
C ASP A 149 -9.35 3.34 -25.91
N ILE A 150 -9.84 3.66 -24.71
CA ILE A 150 -9.93 5.03 -24.21
C ILE A 150 -8.80 5.28 -23.21
N TYR A 151 -8.10 6.38 -23.40
CA TYR A 151 -7.02 6.85 -22.53
C TYR A 151 -7.30 8.27 -22.04
N LEU A 152 -6.96 8.54 -20.77
CA LEU A 152 -6.77 9.90 -20.28
C LEU A 152 -5.30 10.29 -20.55
N LEU A 153 -5.08 11.31 -21.37
CA LEU A 153 -3.76 11.92 -21.53
C LEU A 153 -3.60 13.03 -20.48
N LYS A 154 -2.54 12.91 -19.67
CA LYS A 154 -2.10 13.95 -18.72
C LYS A 154 -0.74 14.48 -19.18
N PHE A 155 -0.55 15.79 -19.12
CA PHE A 155 0.68 16.42 -19.61
C PHE A 155 1.54 16.96 -18.46
N ASP A 156 2.85 16.92 -18.65
CA ASP A 156 3.77 17.66 -17.80
C ASP A 156 3.58 19.17 -18.02
N PRO A 157 3.67 20.00 -16.98
CA PRO A 157 3.57 21.45 -17.10
C PRO A 157 4.84 22.04 -17.74
N VAL A 158 4.70 23.17 -18.43
CA VAL A 158 5.83 23.91 -19.02
C VAL A 158 6.90 24.19 -17.95
N GLY A 159 8.16 23.88 -18.28
CA GLY A 159 9.32 24.04 -17.37
C GLY A 159 9.67 22.77 -16.57
N TYR A 160 8.78 21.78 -16.52
CA TYR A 160 8.96 20.54 -15.75
C TYR A 160 8.66 19.29 -16.59
N LEU A 161 9.15 19.28 -17.84
CA LEU A 161 9.08 18.13 -18.74
C LEU A 161 9.58 16.87 -18.02
N GLU A 162 8.85 15.76 -18.16
CA GLU A 162 9.10 14.43 -17.57
C GLU A 162 8.78 14.28 -16.07
N MET A 163 8.45 15.35 -15.35
CA MET A 163 8.28 15.31 -13.90
C MET A 163 7.10 14.46 -13.42
N SER A 164 5.86 14.88 -13.72
CA SER A 164 4.68 14.21 -13.18
C SER A 164 4.34 12.95 -13.98
N SER A 165 4.58 12.95 -15.29
CA SER A 165 4.44 11.77 -16.13
C SER A 165 5.45 10.68 -15.75
N GLY A 166 6.72 11.03 -15.50
CA GLY A 166 7.74 10.11 -15.03
C GLY A 166 7.41 9.56 -13.64
N ALA A 167 7.01 10.43 -12.69
CA ALA A 167 6.61 10.00 -11.36
C ALA A 167 5.44 9.01 -11.38
N GLU A 168 4.40 9.29 -12.17
CA GLU A 168 3.23 8.42 -12.27
C GLU A 168 3.57 7.09 -12.95
N ALA A 169 4.37 7.10 -14.02
CA ALA A 169 4.82 5.87 -14.68
C ALA A 169 5.58 4.95 -13.71
N ILE A 170 6.59 5.47 -13.01
CA ILE A 170 7.43 4.73 -12.06
C ILE A 170 6.59 4.20 -10.89
N SER A 171 5.82 5.08 -10.27
CA SER A 171 5.06 4.76 -9.05
C SER A 171 3.97 3.72 -9.32
N THR A 172 3.34 3.77 -10.50
CA THR A 172 2.38 2.74 -10.93
C THR A 172 3.01 1.34 -10.94
N ARG A 173 4.25 1.18 -11.46
CA ARG A 173 4.95 -0.13 -11.46
C ARG A 173 5.24 -0.60 -10.05
N LEU A 174 5.72 0.30 -9.19
CA LEU A 174 6.10 -0.04 -7.82
C LEU A 174 4.87 -0.38 -6.97
N PHE A 175 3.77 0.37 -7.05
CA PHE A 175 2.52 0.03 -6.36
C PHE A 175 1.88 -1.26 -6.88
N TYR A 176 1.95 -1.52 -8.18
CA TYR A 176 1.56 -2.82 -8.74
C TYR A 176 2.40 -3.95 -8.14
N ALA A 177 3.73 -3.82 -8.17
CA ALA A 177 4.65 -4.82 -7.65
C ALA A 177 4.52 -5.04 -6.13
N ILE A 178 4.16 -4.00 -5.38
CA ILE A 178 3.81 -4.09 -3.96
C ILE A 178 2.58 -4.99 -3.77
N GLY A 179 1.52 -4.76 -4.55
CA GLY A 179 0.35 -5.63 -4.57
C GLY A 179 -0.98 -4.94 -4.87
N TYR A 180 -1.00 -3.61 -4.95
CA TYR A 180 -2.23 -2.85 -5.24
C TYR A 180 -2.70 -3.02 -6.68
N HIS A 181 -4.01 -2.91 -6.87
CA HIS A 181 -4.58 -2.72 -8.20
C HIS A 181 -4.39 -1.27 -8.63
N VAL A 182 -3.83 -1.08 -9.82
CA VAL A 182 -3.52 0.22 -10.41
C VAL A 182 -3.82 0.18 -11.91
N PRO A 183 -4.11 1.32 -12.55
CA PRO A 183 -4.37 1.36 -13.99
C PRO A 183 -3.10 1.12 -14.80
N GLN A 184 -3.27 0.72 -16.07
CA GLN A 184 -2.20 0.83 -17.04
C GLN A 184 -1.88 2.30 -17.30
N ASN A 185 -0.63 2.68 -17.04
CA ASN A 185 -0.11 4.03 -17.22
C ASN A 185 1.17 3.94 -18.07
N THR A 186 1.20 4.57 -19.24
CA THR A 186 2.36 4.49 -20.14
C THR A 186 2.81 5.88 -20.56
N ILE A 187 4.13 6.09 -20.66
CA ILE A 187 4.67 7.28 -21.32
C ILE A 187 4.35 7.18 -22.80
N PHE A 188 3.76 8.24 -23.35
CA PHE A 188 3.33 8.28 -24.73
C PHE A 188 3.73 9.60 -25.37
N ARG A 189 4.29 9.53 -26.58
CA ARG A 189 4.76 10.69 -27.33
C ARG A 189 3.91 10.84 -28.58
N PHE A 190 3.48 12.05 -28.86
CA PHE A 190 2.63 12.33 -30.02
C PHE A 190 2.87 13.73 -30.57
N ARG A 191 2.39 13.94 -31.79
CA ARG A 191 2.37 15.24 -32.45
C ARG A 191 0.94 15.72 -32.59
N ARG A 192 0.79 17.05 -32.69
CA ARG A 192 -0.51 17.70 -32.79
C ARG A 192 -1.37 17.20 -33.95
N ASP A 193 -0.76 16.87 -35.08
CA ASP A 193 -1.40 16.37 -36.30
C ASP A 193 -1.96 14.94 -36.17
N GLN A 194 -1.57 14.22 -35.11
CA GLN A 194 -2.15 12.91 -34.78
C GLN A 194 -3.50 13.06 -34.07
N LEU A 195 -3.82 14.22 -33.50
CA LEU A 195 -5.10 14.45 -32.83
C LEU A 195 -6.20 14.77 -33.85
N LYS A 196 -7.34 14.13 -33.67
CA LYS A 196 -8.58 14.45 -34.39
C LYS A 196 -9.69 14.67 -33.39
N LEU A 197 -10.52 15.68 -33.60
CA LEU A 197 -11.63 15.97 -32.69
C LEU A 197 -12.85 15.09 -33.03
N ASP A 198 -13.45 14.44 -32.03
CA ASP A 198 -14.78 13.84 -32.20
C ASP A 198 -15.81 14.97 -32.37
N PRO A 199 -16.68 14.95 -33.39
CA PRO A 199 -17.74 15.96 -33.56
C PRO A 199 -18.66 16.09 -32.34
N LYS A 200 -18.77 15.06 -31.50
CA LYS A 200 -19.55 15.04 -30.26
C LYS A 200 -18.71 15.33 -29.02
N ALA A 201 -17.43 15.65 -29.16
CA ALA A 201 -16.56 15.95 -28.03
C ALA A 201 -17.06 17.16 -27.27
N THR A 202 -17.09 17.03 -25.94
CA THR A 202 -17.55 18.10 -25.04
C THR A 202 -16.41 18.63 -24.18
N PHE A 203 -16.51 19.89 -23.82
CA PHE A 203 -15.62 20.60 -22.91
C PHE A 203 -16.46 21.34 -21.87
N THR A 204 -16.01 21.36 -20.62
CA THR A 204 -16.59 22.22 -19.61
C THR A 204 -15.61 23.36 -19.36
N ASP A 205 -16.04 24.60 -19.57
CA ASP A 205 -15.19 25.78 -19.45
C ASP A 205 -14.94 26.19 -17.99
N GLY A 206 -14.14 27.24 -17.78
CA GLY A 206 -13.82 27.75 -16.45
C GLY A 206 -15.01 28.33 -15.67
N LEU A 207 -16.17 28.51 -16.31
CA LEU A 207 -17.43 28.91 -15.67
C LEU A 207 -18.31 27.70 -15.34
N GLY A 208 -17.83 26.48 -15.62
CA GLY A 208 -18.59 25.25 -15.42
C GLY A 208 -19.61 24.95 -16.52
N GLN A 209 -19.62 25.72 -17.62
CA GLN A 209 -20.57 25.51 -18.71
C GLN A 209 -20.07 24.44 -19.68
N LYS A 210 -20.93 23.48 -19.99
CA LYS A 210 -20.65 22.41 -20.94
C LYS A 210 -20.96 22.88 -22.36
N ARG A 211 -19.96 22.87 -23.24
CA ARG A 211 -20.08 23.19 -24.68
C ARG A 211 -19.32 22.18 -25.55
N GLN A 212 -19.43 22.32 -26.86
CA GLN A 212 -18.62 21.54 -27.80
C GLN A 212 -17.14 21.91 -27.63
N LEU A 213 -16.28 20.89 -27.64
CA LEU A 213 -14.83 21.08 -27.69
C LEU A 213 -14.43 21.57 -29.10
N THR A 214 -13.44 22.43 -29.20
CA THR A 214 -12.94 22.97 -30.48
C THR A 214 -11.44 22.72 -30.65
N GLU A 215 -10.93 22.83 -31.87
CA GLU A 215 -9.48 22.74 -32.14
C GLU A 215 -8.68 23.79 -31.34
N ALA A 216 -9.24 25.00 -31.17
CA ALA A 216 -8.61 26.06 -30.38
C ALA A 216 -8.50 25.69 -28.88
N ASP A 217 -9.45 24.93 -28.34
CA ASP A 217 -9.37 24.44 -26.96
C ASP A 217 -8.28 23.39 -26.80
N VAL A 218 -8.16 22.48 -27.77
CA VAL A 218 -7.07 21.49 -27.81
C VAL A 218 -5.72 22.21 -27.86
N ASP A 219 -5.58 23.22 -28.72
CA ASP A 219 -4.35 24.02 -28.82
C ASP A 219 -4.07 24.80 -27.53
N ALA A 220 -5.11 25.33 -26.87
CA ALA A 220 -4.97 26.03 -25.59
C ALA A 220 -4.49 25.08 -24.47
N ILE A 221 -4.99 23.85 -24.42
CA ILE A 221 -4.54 22.82 -23.49
C ILE A 221 -3.08 22.46 -23.78
N LEU A 222 -2.72 22.25 -25.04
CA LEU A 222 -1.36 21.87 -25.44
C LEU A 222 -0.33 22.99 -25.23
N LYS A 223 -0.74 24.27 -25.23
CA LYS A 223 0.14 25.39 -24.84
C LYS A 223 0.58 25.32 -23.38
N LEU A 224 -0.18 24.65 -22.52
CA LEU A 224 0.18 24.42 -21.12
C LEU A 224 1.01 23.15 -20.92
N ALA A 225 1.13 22.31 -21.94
CA ALA A 225 1.90 21.08 -21.92
C ALA A 225 3.37 21.34 -22.29
N ALA A 226 4.29 20.72 -21.56
CA ALA A 226 5.68 20.66 -21.97
C ALA A 226 5.82 19.80 -23.23
N SER A 227 6.76 20.21 -24.10
CA SER A 227 7.10 19.50 -25.33
C SER A 227 8.61 19.35 -25.45
N TYR A 228 9.04 18.33 -26.18
CA TYR A 228 10.42 18.17 -26.59
C TYR A 228 10.82 19.25 -27.61
N PRO A 229 12.13 19.55 -27.78
CA PRO A 229 12.61 20.52 -28.77
C PRO A 229 12.22 20.19 -30.22
N ASN A 230 11.94 18.92 -30.52
CA ASN A 230 11.49 18.45 -31.83
C ASN A 230 9.97 18.66 -32.09
N GLY A 231 9.25 19.29 -31.16
CA GLY A 231 7.82 19.58 -31.24
C GLY A 231 6.90 18.42 -30.83
N GLU A 232 7.43 17.31 -30.30
CA GLU A 232 6.61 16.23 -29.75
C GLU A 232 6.16 16.55 -28.33
N TYR A 233 4.89 16.25 -28.06
CA TYR A 233 4.34 16.32 -26.71
C TYR A 233 4.60 15.01 -25.99
N ARG A 234 4.91 15.12 -24.70
CA ARG A 234 4.95 13.99 -23.77
C ARG A 234 3.63 13.94 -22.99
N ALA A 235 3.01 12.77 -22.95
CA ALA A 235 1.87 12.49 -22.11
C ALA A 235 2.14 11.26 -21.26
N LEU A 236 1.53 11.24 -20.08
CA LEU A 236 1.12 9.98 -19.49
C LEU A 236 -0.23 9.58 -20.07
N ALA A 237 -0.30 8.41 -20.69
CA ALA A 237 -1.53 7.79 -21.15
C ALA A 237 -2.04 6.78 -20.12
N SER A 238 -3.12 7.13 -19.41
CA SER A 238 -3.79 6.26 -18.44
C SER A 238 -4.97 5.57 -19.10
N LYS A 239 -4.91 4.23 -19.24
CA LYS A 239 -5.99 3.45 -19.88
C LYS A 239 -7.20 3.38 -18.95
N PHE A 240 -8.39 3.57 -19.50
CA PHE A 240 -9.62 3.45 -18.73
C PHE A 240 -9.81 2.04 -18.19
N LEU A 241 -10.12 1.94 -16.91
CA LEU A 241 -10.37 0.67 -16.22
C LEU A 241 -11.63 0.00 -16.77
N LYS A 242 -11.63 -1.34 -16.75
CA LYS A 242 -12.80 -2.15 -17.08
C LYS A 242 -13.86 -2.04 -15.97
N GLY A 243 -15.12 -2.29 -16.33
CA GLY A 243 -16.24 -2.21 -15.39
C GLY A 243 -16.89 -0.83 -15.33
N LYS A 244 -17.61 -0.57 -14.23
CA LYS A 244 -18.34 0.69 -14.02
C LYS A 244 -17.81 1.38 -12.75
N PRO A 245 -17.40 2.66 -12.80
CA PRO A 245 -16.98 3.36 -11.59
C PRO A 245 -18.15 3.51 -10.62
N VAL A 246 -17.91 3.21 -9.34
CA VAL A 246 -18.90 3.31 -8.24
C VAL A 246 -18.43 4.20 -7.09
N GLY A 247 -17.36 4.97 -7.32
CA GLY A 247 -16.91 6.01 -6.40
C GLY A 247 -15.51 5.77 -5.86
N ASN A 248 -15.20 6.44 -4.76
CA ASN A 248 -13.94 6.29 -4.05
C ASN A 248 -14.16 5.44 -2.78
N PHE A 249 -13.22 4.59 -2.38
CA PHE A 249 -13.24 4.06 -1.03
C PHE A 249 -12.73 5.10 -0.03
N THR A 250 -13.22 5.03 1.21
CA THR A 250 -12.74 5.84 2.33
C THR A 250 -11.63 5.12 3.07
N PHE A 251 -10.74 5.83 3.77
CA PHE A 251 -9.76 5.18 4.65
C PHE A 251 -10.27 4.86 6.07
N ALA A 252 -11.60 4.84 6.25
CA ALA A 252 -12.27 4.51 7.51
C ALA A 252 -13.72 4.04 7.28
N GLY A 253 -14.23 3.22 8.19
CA GLY A 253 -15.55 2.59 8.11
C GLY A 253 -15.57 1.47 7.07
N THR A 254 -16.77 1.09 6.66
CA THR A 254 -17.01 0.19 5.53
C THR A 254 -17.99 0.85 4.57
N ARG A 255 -18.14 0.25 3.40
CA ARG A 255 -19.12 0.59 2.39
C ARG A 255 -20.44 -0.13 2.68
N GLU A 256 -21.43 0.61 3.17
CA GLU A 256 -22.72 0.05 3.63
C GLU A 256 -23.52 -0.71 2.56
N ASP A 257 -23.35 -0.37 1.28
CA ASP A 257 -24.04 -1.00 0.15
C ASP A 257 -23.23 -2.12 -0.53
N ASP A 258 -22.12 -2.55 0.09
CA ASP A 258 -21.33 -3.71 -0.32
C ASP A 258 -21.25 -4.76 0.80
N PRO A 259 -21.96 -5.91 0.69
CA PRO A 259 -21.90 -6.97 1.69
C PRO A 259 -20.56 -7.70 1.76
N ASN A 260 -19.67 -7.52 0.79
CA ASN A 260 -18.32 -8.07 0.83
C ASN A 260 -17.38 -7.22 1.71
N ASP A 261 -17.71 -5.94 1.93
CA ASP A 261 -16.89 -5.01 2.70
C ASP A 261 -17.23 -5.07 4.19
N ILE A 262 -16.70 -6.10 4.85
CA ILE A 262 -16.99 -6.40 6.26
C ILE A 262 -15.90 -5.92 7.24
N ILE A 263 -14.76 -5.44 6.72
CA ILE A 263 -13.61 -5.06 7.53
C ILE A 263 -13.46 -3.54 7.49
N PRO A 264 -13.64 -2.82 8.62
CA PRO A 264 -13.44 -1.39 8.64
C PRO A 264 -12.05 -1.02 8.09
N HIS A 265 -12.02 -0.08 7.15
CA HIS A 265 -10.84 0.28 6.37
C HIS A 265 -9.66 0.75 7.24
N GLU A 266 -9.94 1.38 8.38
CA GLU A 266 -8.93 1.78 9.37
C GLU A 266 -8.35 0.60 10.16
N HIS A 267 -8.88 -0.61 9.96
CA HIS A 267 -8.46 -1.89 10.53
C HIS A 267 -7.92 -2.88 9.48
N ARG A 268 -7.77 -2.46 8.21
CA ARG A 268 -7.11 -3.24 7.16
C ARG A 268 -5.60 -3.02 7.14
N ARG A 269 -4.80 -4.09 7.16
CA ARG A 269 -3.33 -4.03 7.13
C ARG A 269 -2.80 -3.45 5.82
N ASP A 270 -3.42 -3.78 4.68
CA ASP A 270 -3.04 -3.20 3.38
C ASP A 270 -3.22 -1.67 3.40
N LEU A 271 -4.35 -1.13 3.85
CA LEU A 271 -4.54 0.33 3.95
C LEU A 271 -3.70 1.00 5.04
N ARG A 272 -3.38 0.31 6.15
CA ARG A 272 -2.48 0.83 7.19
C ARG A 272 -1.02 0.87 6.71
N GLY A 273 -0.55 -0.23 6.12
CA GLY A 273 0.80 -0.38 5.57
C GLY A 273 1.06 0.52 4.35
N LEU A 274 0.00 0.94 3.65
CA LEU A 274 0.05 1.98 2.62
C LEU A 274 0.74 3.27 3.08
N ARG A 275 0.76 3.55 4.40
CA ARG A 275 1.56 4.64 4.97
C ARG A 275 3.05 4.50 4.62
N LEU A 276 3.64 3.31 4.75
CA LEU A 276 5.07 3.11 4.47
C LEU A 276 5.38 3.05 2.99
N PHE A 277 4.48 2.48 2.17
CA PHE A 277 4.63 2.52 0.72
C PHE A 277 4.56 3.96 0.20
N SER A 278 3.63 4.75 0.74
CA SER A 278 3.51 6.19 0.45
C SER A 278 4.71 6.97 0.97
N ALA A 279 5.25 6.62 2.14
CA ALA A 279 6.49 7.19 2.63
C ALA A 279 7.68 6.81 1.72
N TRP A 280 7.75 5.61 1.18
CA TRP A 280 8.84 5.21 0.28
C TRP A 280 8.83 6.04 -1.01
N LEU A 281 7.66 6.18 -1.64
CA LEU A 281 7.50 6.87 -2.92
C LEU A 281 7.07 8.34 -2.78
N ASN A 282 7.07 8.87 -1.56
CA ASN A 282 6.56 10.20 -1.20
C ASN A 282 5.20 10.56 -1.82
N HIS A 283 4.26 9.60 -1.82
CA HIS A 283 2.88 9.82 -2.21
C HIS A 283 2.15 10.60 -1.11
N ASN A 284 2.41 11.90 -1.07
CA ASN A 284 1.96 12.78 0.01
C ASN A 284 0.50 13.22 -0.18
N ASP A 285 0.03 13.38 -1.42
CA ASP A 285 -1.34 13.79 -1.74
C ASP A 285 -2.36 12.64 -1.72
N ILE A 286 -2.06 11.53 -1.04
CA ILE A 286 -3.04 10.45 -0.93
C ILE A 286 -4.29 10.91 -0.16
N ARG A 287 -5.46 10.67 -0.73
CA ARG A 287 -6.80 10.96 -0.18
C ARG A 287 -7.85 10.12 -0.91
N ASN A 288 -9.11 10.19 -0.48
CA ASN A 288 -10.19 9.42 -1.09
C ASN A 288 -10.26 9.65 -2.62
N GLY A 289 -10.11 10.89 -3.08
CA GLY A 289 -10.09 11.21 -4.51
C GLY A 289 -8.94 10.61 -5.35
N ASN A 290 -7.96 9.94 -4.74
CA ASN A 290 -6.84 9.27 -5.42
C ASN A 290 -6.98 7.74 -5.42
N ASN A 291 -8.19 7.24 -5.21
CA ASN A 291 -8.52 5.84 -5.40
C ASN A 291 -9.80 5.71 -6.23
N LEU A 292 -10.14 4.51 -6.71
CA LEU A 292 -11.35 4.30 -7.50
C LEU A 292 -11.87 2.88 -7.33
N ASP A 293 -13.13 2.78 -6.91
CA ASP A 293 -13.89 1.54 -6.86
C ASP A 293 -14.54 1.28 -8.22
N MET A 294 -14.26 0.10 -8.77
CA MET A 294 -14.82 -0.36 -10.03
C MET A 294 -15.73 -1.57 -9.78
N PHE A 295 -16.99 -1.46 -10.17
CA PHE A 295 -17.88 -2.62 -10.25
C PHE A 295 -17.53 -3.42 -11.51
N VAL A 296 -16.90 -4.57 -11.31
CA VAL A 296 -16.33 -5.41 -12.38
C VAL A 296 -17.11 -6.72 -12.53
N LYS A 297 -16.92 -7.38 -13.66
CA LYS A 297 -17.38 -8.75 -13.89
C LYS A 297 -16.18 -9.63 -14.25
N GLU A 298 -15.79 -10.51 -13.34
CA GLU A 298 -14.61 -11.37 -13.44
C GLU A 298 -14.99 -12.78 -12.99
N ASP A 299 -14.56 -13.80 -13.73
CA ASP A 299 -14.83 -15.22 -13.44
C ASP A 299 -16.30 -15.55 -13.12
N GLY A 300 -17.21 -14.90 -13.85
CA GLY A 300 -18.66 -15.09 -13.71
C GLY A 300 -19.29 -14.37 -12.52
N ARG A 301 -18.52 -13.61 -11.73
CA ARG A 301 -18.97 -12.89 -10.54
C ARG A 301 -18.94 -11.38 -10.77
N GLU A 302 -19.83 -10.65 -10.10
CA GLU A 302 -19.88 -9.18 -10.17
C GLU A 302 -19.67 -8.55 -8.78
N PHE A 303 -18.57 -7.82 -8.59
CA PHE A 303 -18.13 -7.30 -7.28
C PHE A 303 -17.33 -5.99 -7.45
N ILE A 304 -16.93 -5.37 -6.34
CA ILE A 304 -16.09 -4.16 -6.36
C ILE A 304 -14.61 -4.53 -6.36
N ARG A 305 -13.83 -3.91 -7.27
CA ARG A 305 -12.37 -3.96 -7.30
C ARG A 305 -11.84 -2.58 -6.91
N HIS A 306 -10.91 -2.55 -5.95
CA HIS A 306 -10.41 -1.29 -5.37
C HIS A 306 -9.07 -0.91 -6.00
N TYR A 307 -9.02 0.23 -6.70
CA TYR A 307 -7.81 0.72 -7.38
C TYR A 307 -7.20 1.92 -6.65
N LEU A 308 -5.87 1.97 -6.59
CA LEU A 308 -5.14 3.22 -6.38
C LEU A 308 -4.90 3.89 -7.74
N ILE A 309 -5.12 5.20 -7.82
CA ILE A 309 -5.00 5.98 -9.05
C ILE A 309 -4.26 7.30 -8.78
N ASP A 310 -3.90 7.99 -9.86
CA ASP A 310 -3.39 9.37 -9.80
C ASP A 310 -2.09 9.55 -9.03
N PHE A 311 -1.04 8.88 -9.50
CA PHE A 311 0.31 8.97 -8.93
C PHE A 311 1.13 10.15 -9.49
N GLY A 312 0.49 11.18 -10.04
CA GLY A 312 1.18 12.38 -10.56
C GLY A 312 1.85 13.22 -9.47
N SER A 313 1.35 13.16 -8.24
CA SER A 313 1.93 13.79 -7.04
C SER A 313 2.67 12.80 -6.14
N THR A 314 3.52 11.97 -6.74
CA THR A 314 4.50 11.13 -6.02
C THR A 314 5.92 11.60 -6.30
N LEU A 315 6.89 10.98 -5.62
CA LEU A 315 8.31 11.32 -5.69
C LEU A 315 8.53 12.80 -5.35
N GLY A 316 9.14 13.56 -6.27
CA GLY A 316 9.38 14.99 -6.10
C GLY A 316 8.34 15.89 -6.74
N SER A 317 7.27 15.32 -7.29
CA SER A 317 6.24 16.07 -8.01
C SER A 317 5.04 16.38 -7.12
N ASP A 318 4.50 17.59 -7.27
CA ASP A 318 3.16 18.01 -6.86
C ASP A 318 2.28 18.24 -8.11
N THR A 319 2.44 17.38 -9.13
CA THR A 319 1.75 17.42 -10.42
C THR A 319 2.10 18.60 -11.32
N ALA A 320 1.85 19.84 -10.87
CA ALA A 320 2.07 21.08 -11.62
C ALA A 320 3.41 21.76 -11.31
N PHE A 321 3.97 21.48 -10.13
CA PHE A 321 5.23 22.03 -9.66
C PHE A 321 6.00 20.96 -8.86
N PRO A 322 7.29 21.19 -8.57
CA PRO A 322 8.00 20.37 -7.60
C PRO A 322 7.38 20.49 -6.20
N ASN A 323 7.48 19.43 -5.41
CA ASN A 323 7.04 19.42 -4.01
C ASN A 323 7.68 20.57 -3.20
N GLY A 324 6.89 21.15 -2.30
CA GLY A 324 7.38 22.10 -1.30
C GLY A 324 8.34 21.44 -0.30
N ASN A 325 9.15 22.25 0.39
CA ASN A 325 10.12 21.73 1.37
C ASN A 325 9.47 21.10 2.61
N ASP A 326 8.21 21.44 2.88
CA ASP A 326 7.37 20.92 3.96
C ASP A 326 6.77 19.54 3.65
N VAL A 327 6.70 19.16 2.36
CA VAL A 327 6.09 17.91 1.91
C VAL A 327 6.81 16.71 2.54
N GLY A 328 6.03 15.81 3.14
CA GLY A 328 6.56 14.66 3.86
C GLY A 328 6.96 14.96 5.31
N PHE A 329 6.98 16.21 5.76
CA PHE A 329 7.30 16.59 7.14
C PHE A 329 6.10 17.15 7.92
N ALA A 330 5.16 17.79 7.23
CA ALA A 330 3.96 18.39 7.82
C ALA A 330 2.70 18.03 7.01
N HIS A 331 1.55 18.05 7.70
CA HIS A 331 0.27 18.15 7.00
C HIS A 331 0.08 19.57 6.46
N GLN A 332 -0.78 19.76 5.45
CA GLN A 332 -1.13 21.10 4.94
C GLN A 332 -1.66 22.01 6.06
N VAL A 333 -2.43 21.43 6.99
CA VAL A 333 -2.82 22.05 8.25
C VAL A 333 -2.34 21.15 9.39
N ASP A 334 -1.26 21.54 10.04
CA ASP A 334 -0.66 20.78 11.13
C ASP A 334 -0.76 21.51 12.47
N PHE A 335 -1.82 21.21 13.23
CA PHE A 335 -2.05 21.82 14.54
C PHE A 335 -0.93 21.53 15.55
N LYS A 336 -0.21 20.40 15.40
CA LYS A 336 0.91 20.06 16.29
C LYS A 336 2.10 20.97 16.01
N GLU A 337 2.45 21.18 14.75
CA GLU A 337 3.51 22.13 14.39
C GLU A 337 3.12 23.57 14.73
N ALA A 338 1.87 23.96 14.47
CA ALA A 338 1.35 25.28 14.87
C ALA A 338 1.43 25.49 16.38
N GLY A 339 1.04 24.49 17.19
CA GLY A 339 1.10 24.53 18.64
C GLY A 339 2.53 24.68 19.19
N LYS A 340 3.52 23.98 18.59
CA LYS A 340 4.93 24.16 18.96
C LYS A 340 5.41 25.58 18.71
N SER A 341 5.12 26.14 17.53
CA SER A 341 5.47 27.53 17.23
C SER A 341 4.75 28.50 18.17
N LEU A 342 3.48 28.27 18.52
CA LEU A 342 2.73 29.11 19.45
C LEU A 342 3.33 29.10 20.87
N ILE A 343 3.56 27.91 21.44
CA ILE A 343 4.06 27.75 22.82
C ILE A 343 5.49 28.32 22.98
N THR A 344 6.28 28.26 21.91
CA THR A 344 7.63 28.83 21.88
C THR A 344 7.67 30.29 21.45
N PHE A 345 6.51 30.95 21.31
CA PHE A 345 6.39 32.34 20.85
C PHE A 345 7.15 32.60 19.53
N GLY A 346 7.16 31.61 18.63
CA GLY A 346 7.83 31.67 17.33
C GLY A 346 9.32 31.32 17.33
N LEU A 347 9.93 31.02 18.49
CA LEU A 347 11.33 30.59 18.57
C LEU A 347 11.55 29.21 17.90
N TYR A 348 10.57 28.31 17.98
CA TYR A 348 10.59 27.08 17.20
C TYR A 348 10.23 27.38 15.73
N GLN A 349 11.20 27.18 14.86
CA GLN A 349 11.01 27.11 13.42
C GLN A 349 11.32 25.69 12.96
N PRO A 350 10.37 25.01 12.29
CA PRO A 350 10.65 23.70 11.71
C PRO A 350 11.74 23.83 10.63
N HIS A 351 12.61 22.81 10.54
CA HIS A 351 13.81 22.90 9.70
C HIS A 351 13.51 23.17 8.22
N TRP A 352 12.36 22.71 7.72
CA TRP A 352 11.98 22.85 6.32
C TRP A 352 11.64 24.30 5.92
N ARG A 353 11.41 25.21 6.87
CA ARG A 353 11.22 26.64 6.58
C ARG A 353 12.50 27.37 6.20
N SER A 354 13.65 26.88 6.68
CA SER A 354 14.97 27.44 6.38
C SER A 354 15.71 26.66 5.28
N ASP A 355 15.15 25.54 4.84
CA ASP A 355 15.70 24.76 3.74
C ASP A 355 15.46 25.53 2.43
N GLU A 356 16.50 25.76 1.63
CA GLU A 356 16.35 26.32 0.27
C GLU A 356 15.68 25.29 -0.66
N ASN A 357 15.10 25.75 -1.77
CA ASN A 357 14.46 24.85 -2.75
C ASN A 357 15.49 23.84 -3.29
N ARG A 358 15.27 22.54 -3.05
CA ARG A 358 16.24 21.46 -3.30
C ARG A 358 16.13 20.82 -4.67
N VAL A 359 15.40 21.43 -5.61
CA VAL A 359 15.19 20.87 -6.95
C VAL A 359 16.51 20.85 -7.71
N GLN A 360 17.15 19.69 -7.75
CA GLN A 360 18.37 19.46 -8.51
C GLN A 360 18.08 19.18 -10.00
N PHE A 361 17.00 18.46 -10.28
CA PHE A 361 16.54 18.12 -11.63
C PHE A 361 15.05 18.42 -11.72
N THR A 362 14.65 19.29 -12.66
CA THR A 362 13.23 19.65 -12.84
C THR A 362 12.37 18.46 -13.26
N SER A 363 12.95 17.47 -13.94
CA SER A 363 12.29 16.20 -14.31
C SER A 363 12.09 15.22 -13.15
N VAL A 364 12.66 15.48 -11.98
CA VAL A 364 12.45 14.69 -10.75
C VAL A 364 11.63 15.48 -9.73
N GLY A 365 11.79 16.81 -9.71
CA GLY A 365 11.21 17.68 -8.71
C GLY A 365 12.00 17.65 -7.39
N ASN A 366 11.33 17.93 -6.27
CA ASN A 366 11.96 18.00 -4.95
C ASN A 366 11.85 16.65 -4.23
N PHE A 367 12.85 15.79 -4.43
CA PHE A 367 12.88 14.44 -3.83
C PHE A 367 14.24 14.12 -3.24
N ASP A 368 14.42 14.50 -1.98
CA ASP A 368 15.64 14.23 -1.21
C ASP A 368 15.36 13.28 -0.03
N SER A 369 16.35 12.44 0.28
CA SER A 369 16.26 11.40 1.31
C SER A 369 17.27 11.59 2.43
N ASP A 370 18.14 12.59 2.36
CA ASP A 370 19.19 12.78 3.38
C ASP A 370 18.60 13.13 4.76
N LYS A 371 17.47 13.84 4.80
CA LYS A 371 16.72 14.12 6.04
C LYS A 371 15.50 13.20 6.26
N PHE A 372 15.32 12.17 5.44
CA PHE A 372 14.14 11.31 5.53
C PHE A 372 14.16 10.44 6.78
N LYS A 373 13.07 10.51 7.54
CA LYS A 373 12.81 9.69 8.72
C LYS A 373 11.45 9.00 8.58
N PRO A 374 11.39 7.68 8.33
CA PRO A 374 10.14 6.96 8.04
C PRO A 374 9.02 7.13 9.08
N GLN A 375 9.39 7.22 10.35
CA GLN A 375 8.50 7.43 11.49
C GLN A 375 7.96 8.87 11.59
N GLN A 376 8.58 9.82 10.90
CA GLN A 376 8.16 11.23 10.89
C GLN A 376 7.43 11.62 9.61
N TRP A 377 7.43 10.75 8.59
CA TRP A 377 6.76 11.03 7.33
C TRP A 377 5.25 11.25 7.51
N LYS A 378 4.72 12.28 6.83
CA LYS A 378 3.31 12.65 6.81
C LYS A 378 2.81 12.87 5.38
N SER A 379 1.59 12.43 5.11
CA SER A 379 0.78 12.86 3.95
C SER A 379 0.24 14.28 4.16
N ASN A 380 -0.28 14.90 3.11
CA ASN A 380 -0.91 16.22 3.16
C ASN A 380 -2.07 16.29 4.14
N PHE A 381 -2.81 15.18 4.28
CA PHE A 381 -3.94 15.04 5.20
C PHE A 381 -3.71 13.89 6.18
N PRO A 382 -4.19 14.00 7.42
CA PRO A 382 -4.31 12.86 8.32
C PRO A 382 -5.23 11.80 7.72
N ILE A 383 -4.77 10.56 7.67
CA ILE A 383 -5.54 9.40 7.18
C ILE A 383 -5.74 8.43 8.34
N GLU A 384 -6.99 8.04 8.58
CA GLU A 384 -7.37 7.22 9.74
C GLU A 384 -6.63 5.87 9.76
N ALA A 385 -6.60 5.16 8.63
CA ALA A 385 -5.80 3.94 8.49
C ALA A 385 -4.31 4.18 8.80
N PHE A 386 -3.70 5.29 8.37
CA PHE A 386 -2.29 5.57 8.63
C PHE A 386 -2.03 5.83 10.12
N GLN A 387 -2.97 6.46 10.82
CA GLN A 387 -2.88 6.70 12.26
C GLN A 387 -3.02 5.40 13.08
N ASN A 388 -3.69 4.39 12.52
CA ASN A 388 -3.92 3.11 13.18
C ASN A 388 -2.87 2.04 12.82
N MET A 389 -1.82 2.38 12.06
CA MET A 389 -0.73 1.46 11.71
C MET A 389 0.01 0.98 12.97
N THR A 390 0.03 -0.34 13.20
CA THR A 390 0.81 -0.95 14.30
C THR A 390 2.25 -1.26 13.86
N ASP A 391 3.12 -1.62 14.80
CA ASP A 391 4.47 -2.09 14.46
C ASP A 391 4.43 -3.39 13.63
N ARG A 392 3.38 -4.20 13.71
CA ARG A 392 3.22 -5.40 12.86
C ARG A 392 2.81 -5.05 11.44
N ASP A 393 1.89 -4.10 11.28
CA ASP A 393 1.52 -3.57 9.96
C ASP A 393 2.73 -2.92 9.28
N ALA A 394 3.53 -2.19 10.06
CA ALA A 394 4.75 -1.56 9.59
C ALA A 394 5.86 -2.57 9.24
N TYR A 395 6.02 -3.64 10.03
CA TYR A 395 6.96 -4.73 9.75
C TYR A 395 6.60 -5.46 8.46
N TRP A 396 5.32 -5.79 8.27
CA TRP A 396 4.81 -6.39 7.03
C TRP A 396 5.12 -5.52 5.80
N ALA A 397 4.80 -4.23 5.85
CA ALA A 397 5.09 -3.33 4.74
C ALA A 397 6.60 -3.15 4.50
N ALA A 398 7.41 -3.10 5.57
CA ALA A 398 8.86 -3.03 5.46
C ALA A 398 9.47 -4.28 4.82
N LYS A 399 8.94 -5.48 5.09
CA LYS A 399 9.35 -6.72 4.42
C LYS A 399 9.07 -6.68 2.92
N ILE A 400 7.89 -6.19 2.52
CA ILE A 400 7.59 -6.01 1.10
C ILE A 400 8.56 -5.02 0.47
N ILE A 401 8.85 -3.90 1.14
CA ILE A 401 9.82 -2.90 0.67
C ILE A 401 11.25 -3.49 0.58
N SER A 402 11.68 -4.35 1.52
CA SER A 402 13.00 -5.01 1.46
C SER A 402 13.13 -6.01 0.31
N SER A 403 12.02 -6.57 -0.18
CA SER A 403 12.03 -7.49 -1.32
C SER A 403 12.43 -6.85 -2.66
N PHE A 404 12.45 -5.51 -2.74
CA PHE A 404 12.85 -4.80 -3.96
C PHE A 404 14.37 -4.73 -4.08
N SER A 405 14.94 -5.38 -5.09
CA SER A 405 16.36 -5.26 -5.41
C SER A 405 16.71 -3.90 -6.03
N ASN A 406 17.98 -3.50 -5.96
CA ASN A 406 18.45 -2.27 -6.62
C ASN A 406 18.20 -2.33 -8.14
N GLN A 407 18.29 -3.52 -8.74
CA GLN A 407 18.03 -3.72 -10.17
C GLN A 407 16.55 -3.53 -10.51
N GLN A 408 15.64 -4.01 -9.67
CA GLN A 408 14.20 -3.78 -9.83
C GLN A 408 13.83 -2.30 -9.68
N ILE A 409 14.42 -1.60 -8.70
CA ILE A 409 14.22 -0.15 -8.53
C ILE A 409 14.71 0.60 -9.78
N ARG A 410 15.90 0.28 -10.28
CA ARG A 410 16.43 0.85 -11.53
C ARG A 410 15.50 0.58 -12.70
N ALA A 411 15.02 -0.66 -12.83
CA ALA A 411 14.08 -1.04 -13.88
C ALA A 411 12.76 -0.26 -13.83
N ALA A 412 12.22 -0.02 -12.63
CA ALA A 412 11.06 0.84 -12.47
C ALA A 412 11.35 2.29 -12.88
N VAL A 413 12.49 2.85 -12.48
CA VAL A 413 12.89 4.23 -12.85
C VAL A 413 13.08 4.39 -14.37
N GLU A 414 13.61 3.38 -15.05
CA GLU A 414 13.75 3.37 -16.52
C GLU A 414 12.40 3.56 -17.24
N THR A 415 11.29 3.06 -16.67
CA THR A 415 9.94 3.28 -17.25
C THR A 415 9.47 4.73 -17.18
N GLY A 416 10.13 5.55 -16.36
CA GLY A 416 9.93 6.99 -16.33
C GLY A 416 10.56 7.71 -17.51
N GLU A 417 11.34 7.05 -18.37
CA GLU A 417 11.93 7.62 -19.59
C GLU A 417 12.51 9.04 -19.40
N LEU A 418 13.30 9.24 -18.35
CA LEU A 418 13.95 10.52 -18.10
C LEU A 418 15.07 10.72 -19.13
N SER A 419 15.10 11.89 -19.79
CA SER A 419 16.09 12.19 -20.82
C SER A 419 17.49 12.41 -20.27
N ASP A 420 17.60 12.95 -19.05
CA ASP A 420 18.90 13.11 -18.37
C ASP A 420 19.25 11.85 -17.55
N PRO A 421 20.29 11.09 -17.92
CA PRO A 421 20.69 9.90 -17.18
C PRO A 421 21.15 10.21 -15.75
N LYS A 422 21.64 11.44 -15.46
CA LYS A 422 21.99 11.85 -14.10
C LYS A 422 20.77 12.04 -13.22
N ALA A 423 19.67 12.54 -13.79
CA ALA A 423 18.39 12.66 -13.07
C ALA A 423 17.83 11.27 -12.71
N ALA A 424 17.91 10.31 -13.64
CA ALA A 424 17.53 8.92 -13.38
C ALA A 424 18.38 8.28 -12.29
N GLU A 425 19.71 8.41 -12.37
CA GLU A 425 20.61 7.85 -11.35
C GLU A 425 20.41 8.50 -9.98
N TYR A 426 20.20 9.81 -9.92
CA TYR A 426 19.82 10.51 -8.69
C TYR A 426 18.56 9.91 -8.07
N LEU A 427 17.48 9.77 -8.85
CA LEU A 427 16.21 9.24 -8.36
C LEU A 427 16.34 7.79 -7.85
N ILE A 428 17.11 6.94 -8.55
CA ILE A 428 17.40 5.57 -8.12
C ILE A 428 18.07 5.57 -6.74
N GLN A 429 19.09 6.41 -6.55
CA GLN A 429 19.81 6.51 -5.28
C GLN A 429 18.87 6.97 -4.15
N GLN A 430 18.00 7.95 -4.41
CA GLN A 430 17.04 8.43 -3.41
C GLN A 430 16.02 7.35 -3.03
N LEU A 431 15.48 6.61 -4.00
CA LEU A 431 14.57 5.49 -3.73
C LEU A 431 15.23 4.37 -2.93
N VAL A 432 16.48 4.02 -3.24
CA VAL A 432 17.28 3.05 -2.48
C VAL A 432 17.52 3.54 -1.04
N LYS A 433 17.93 4.80 -0.86
CA LYS A 433 18.11 5.42 0.47
C LYS A 433 16.83 5.33 1.31
N ARG A 434 15.66 5.65 0.74
CA ARG A 434 14.37 5.56 1.46
C ARG A 434 13.97 4.13 1.78
N ARG A 435 14.18 3.18 0.84
CA ARG A 435 13.97 1.74 1.08
C ARG A 435 14.77 1.33 2.32
N ASP A 436 16.08 1.57 2.29
CA ASP A 436 17.00 1.11 3.33
C ASP A 436 16.70 1.78 4.68
N ALA A 437 16.30 3.06 4.69
CA ALA A 437 15.87 3.75 5.90
C ALA A 437 14.59 3.13 6.51
N ILE A 438 13.60 2.80 5.68
CA ILE A 438 12.35 2.17 6.13
C ILE A 438 12.64 0.78 6.69
N VAL A 439 13.39 -0.04 5.97
CA VAL A 439 13.69 -1.41 6.36
C VAL A 439 14.48 -1.42 7.68
N ARG A 440 15.53 -0.61 7.79
CA ARG A 440 16.33 -0.49 9.03
C ARG A 440 15.48 -0.07 10.23
N GLU A 441 14.59 0.91 10.04
CA GLU A 441 13.71 1.40 11.11
C GLU A 441 12.73 0.31 11.56
N TYR A 442 11.95 -0.27 10.65
CA TYR A 442 10.81 -1.09 11.04
C TYR A 442 11.11 -2.58 11.20
N ILE A 443 12.11 -3.13 10.49
CA ILE A 443 12.57 -4.50 10.74
C ILE A 443 13.20 -4.60 12.14
N SER A 444 13.93 -3.58 12.58
CA SER A 444 14.57 -3.57 13.90
C SER A 444 13.58 -3.41 15.06
N ARG A 445 12.33 -2.98 14.80
CA ARG A 445 11.27 -2.90 15.82
C ARG A 445 10.74 -4.28 16.22
N ARG A 446 10.89 -5.30 15.39
CA ARG A 446 10.50 -6.70 15.65
C ARG A 446 11.74 -7.62 15.71
N SER A 447 11.53 -8.94 15.72
CA SER A 447 12.62 -9.93 15.73
C SER A 447 13.58 -9.76 14.54
N GLY A 448 13.04 -9.37 13.38
CA GLY A 448 13.76 -9.39 12.11
C GLY A 448 13.88 -10.79 11.50
N LEU A 449 13.41 -11.82 12.21
CA LEU A 449 13.39 -13.20 11.74
C LEU A 449 12.01 -13.50 11.15
N ASP A 450 11.98 -14.07 9.95
CA ASP A 450 10.74 -14.32 9.19
C ASP A 450 10.96 -15.46 8.16
N GLU A 451 9.99 -15.69 7.28
CA GLU A 451 10.03 -16.58 6.11
C GLU A 451 10.44 -18.00 6.47
N VAL A 452 9.76 -18.58 7.45
CA VAL A 452 9.98 -19.97 7.85
C VAL A 452 9.66 -20.91 6.68
N GLN A 453 10.65 -21.71 6.29
CA GLN A 453 10.54 -22.70 5.22
C GLN A 453 10.91 -24.09 5.74
N LEU A 454 10.15 -25.11 5.31
CA LEU A 454 10.31 -26.47 5.77
C LEU A 454 10.84 -27.34 4.63
N GLN A 455 11.91 -28.08 4.89
CA GLN A 455 12.52 -28.99 3.94
C GLN A 455 12.63 -30.39 4.53
N GLN A 456 12.08 -31.38 3.85
CA GLN A 456 12.21 -32.78 4.27
C GLN A 456 13.62 -33.30 3.96
N VAL A 457 14.20 -34.06 4.89
CA VAL A 457 15.50 -34.74 4.73
C VAL A 457 15.40 -36.19 5.21
N THR A 458 16.39 -37.02 4.90
CA THR A 458 16.37 -38.48 5.15
C THR A 458 15.99 -38.86 6.58
N ASN A 459 16.44 -38.09 7.59
CA ASN A 459 16.27 -38.40 9.01
C ASN A 459 15.52 -37.29 9.79
N GLY A 460 14.63 -36.55 9.12
CA GLY A 460 13.85 -35.50 9.77
C GLY A 460 13.49 -34.35 8.84
N TRP A 461 13.49 -33.14 9.38
CA TRP A 461 13.17 -31.91 8.67
C TRP A 461 14.18 -30.82 9.00
N ILE A 462 14.46 -29.96 8.03
CA ILE A 462 15.17 -28.70 8.24
C ILE A 462 14.13 -27.58 8.28
N VAL A 463 14.19 -26.75 9.31
CA VAL A 463 13.43 -25.51 9.44
C VAL A 463 14.38 -24.36 9.13
N ASN A 464 14.25 -23.79 7.94
CA ASN A 464 14.97 -22.60 7.53
C ASN A 464 14.18 -21.35 7.95
N PHE A 465 14.88 -20.27 8.26
CA PHE A 465 14.30 -18.94 8.43
C PHE A 465 15.21 -17.89 7.81
N ASN A 466 14.68 -16.69 7.59
CA ASN A 466 15.45 -15.55 7.08
C ASN A 466 15.67 -14.53 8.18
N ASP A 467 16.84 -13.92 8.17
CA ASP A 467 17.16 -12.80 9.04
C ASP A 467 17.27 -11.51 8.21
N LEU A 468 16.17 -10.75 8.19
CA LEU A 468 16.04 -9.51 7.43
C LEU A 468 16.96 -8.39 7.93
N LYS A 469 17.54 -8.52 9.14
CA LYS A 469 18.52 -7.55 9.65
C LYS A 469 19.90 -7.76 9.03
N MET A 470 20.21 -8.96 8.51
CA MET A 470 21.50 -9.27 7.89
C MET A 470 21.78 -8.45 6.63
N GLN A 471 20.74 -7.94 5.96
CA GLN A 471 20.90 -7.01 4.83
C GLN A 471 21.71 -5.75 5.20
N PHE A 472 21.78 -5.39 6.48
CA PHE A 472 22.52 -4.23 6.98
C PHE A 472 23.59 -4.57 8.02
N ALA A 473 23.84 -5.86 8.27
CA ALA A 473 24.88 -6.31 9.18
C ALA A 473 26.27 -5.99 8.61
N ARG A 474 27.27 -5.86 9.49
CA ARG A 474 28.66 -5.75 9.04
C ARG A 474 29.18 -7.17 8.79
N ASN A 475 30.09 -7.33 7.82
CA ASN A 475 30.60 -8.64 7.38
C ASN A 475 31.29 -9.47 8.48
N ASP A 476 31.57 -8.89 9.65
CA ASP A 476 32.26 -9.53 10.78
C ASP A 476 31.30 -9.91 11.93
N ASP A 477 29.98 -9.73 11.77
CA ASP A 477 28.99 -10.04 12.82
C ASP A 477 28.67 -11.56 12.84
N GLU A 478 29.45 -12.36 13.59
CA GLU A 478 29.05 -13.74 13.94
C GLU A 478 27.70 -13.71 14.70
N THR A 479 26.61 -14.07 14.01
CA THR A 479 25.26 -13.96 14.55
C THR A 479 24.78 -15.32 15.05
N MET A 480 24.64 -15.44 16.37
CA MET A 480 24.08 -16.63 17.02
C MET A 480 22.57 -16.48 17.25
N TYR A 481 21.80 -17.55 17.04
CA TYR A 481 20.36 -17.61 17.31
C TYR A 481 20.07 -18.55 18.48
N GLU A 482 19.13 -18.17 19.33
CA GLU A 482 18.58 -19.01 20.41
C GLU A 482 17.20 -19.51 19.98
N TYR A 483 16.95 -20.81 20.09
CA TYR A 483 15.65 -21.39 19.81
C TYR A 483 15.11 -22.24 20.96
N GLN A 484 13.78 -22.32 21.04
CA GLN A 484 13.04 -23.18 21.95
C GLN A 484 11.82 -23.75 21.23
N VAL A 485 11.71 -25.09 21.20
CA VAL A 485 10.53 -25.82 20.75
C VAL A 485 9.77 -26.31 21.98
N SER A 486 8.48 -25.99 22.06
CA SER A 486 7.62 -26.31 23.20
C SER A 486 6.23 -26.73 22.74
N ASP A 487 5.48 -27.38 23.63
CA ASP A 487 4.05 -27.62 23.40
C ASP A 487 3.29 -26.30 23.23
N ALA A 488 2.47 -26.17 22.17
CA ALA A 488 1.83 -24.91 21.83
C ALA A 488 0.85 -24.40 22.90
N GLU A 489 0.21 -25.29 23.66
CA GLU A 489 -0.71 -24.91 24.76
C GLU A 489 -0.04 -24.87 26.12
N THR A 490 1.06 -25.60 26.27
CA THR A 490 1.83 -25.64 27.53
C THR A 490 3.27 -25.23 27.24
N PRO A 491 3.57 -23.93 27.02
CA PRO A 491 4.90 -23.48 26.60
C PRO A 491 6.04 -23.85 27.56
N ASN A 492 5.72 -24.19 28.81
CA ASN A 492 6.66 -24.68 29.82
C ASN A 492 7.11 -26.13 29.56
N ARG A 493 6.36 -26.91 28.78
CA ARG A 493 6.76 -28.24 28.30
C ARG A 493 7.70 -28.05 27.10
N ILE A 494 8.98 -27.91 27.41
CA ILE A 494 10.05 -27.77 26.41
C ILE A 494 10.37 -29.15 25.82
N LEU A 495 10.38 -29.23 24.49
CA LEU A 495 10.75 -30.43 23.74
C LEU A 495 12.22 -30.38 23.32
N ALA A 496 12.68 -29.21 22.88
CA ALA A 496 14.07 -28.95 22.51
C ALA A 496 14.41 -27.46 22.71
N SER A 497 15.68 -27.17 22.97
CA SER A 497 16.21 -25.81 22.94
C SER A 497 17.70 -25.85 22.62
N GLY A 498 18.23 -24.75 22.11
CA GLY A 498 19.63 -24.69 21.75
C GLY A 498 20.05 -23.37 21.14
N LYS A 499 21.28 -23.36 20.63
CA LYS A 499 21.84 -22.26 19.85
C LYS A 499 22.34 -22.76 18.51
N VAL A 500 22.20 -21.93 17.47
CA VAL A 500 22.75 -22.17 16.13
C VAL A 500 23.44 -20.91 15.64
N ASP A 501 24.45 -21.07 14.79
CA ASP A 501 25.24 -20.00 14.16
C ASP A 501 24.79 -19.70 12.72
N ASP A 502 23.83 -20.46 12.20
CA ASP A 502 23.20 -20.26 10.91
C ASP A 502 21.67 -20.12 11.03
N THR A 503 20.99 -19.94 9.89
CA THR A 503 19.53 -19.82 9.86
C THR A 503 18.80 -21.15 9.60
N GLN A 504 19.39 -22.26 10.03
CA GLN A 504 18.85 -23.61 9.85
C GLN A 504 18.70 -24.34 11.19
N LEU A 505 17.53 -24.95 11.41
CA LEU A 505 17.29 -25.83 12.56
C LEU A 505 16.99 -27.25 12.08
N THR A 506 17.72 -28.23 12.60
CA THR A 506 17.46 -29.65 12.30
C THR A 506 16.48 -30.25 13.31
N PHE A 507 15.33 -30.69 12.82
CA PHE A 507 14.30 -31.38 13.57
C PHE A 507 14.44 -32.89 13.36
N SER A 508 14.99 -33.58 14.36
CA SER A 508 15.20 -35.03 14.31
C SER A 508 13.89 -35.81 14.40
N THR A 509 13.88 -37.06 13.94
CA THR A 509 12.73 -37.97 14.12
C THR A 509 12.28 -38.06 15.57
N VAL A 510 13.20 -38.02 16.55
CA VAL A 510 12.87 -38.07 17.97
C VAL A 510 12.06 -36.82 18.40
N LEU A 511 12.50 -35.63 17.99
CA LEU A 511 11.78 -34.38 18.28
C LEU A 511 10.40 -34.39 17.63
N LEU A 512 10.29 -34.84 16.38
CA LEU A 512 9.01 -34.93 15.67
C LEU A 512 8.02 -35.87 16.37
N GLN A 513 8.48 -36.99 16.91
CA GLN A 513 7.63 -37.88 17.71
C GLN A 513 7.20 -37.23 19.05
N GLN A 514 8.06 -36.43 19.68
CA GLN A 514 7.67 -35.64 20.85
C GLN A 514 6.61 -34.58 20.49
N MET A 515 6.76 -33.94 19.33
CA MET A 515 5.76 -32.99 18.81
C MET A 515 4.41 -33.67 18.56
N ALA A 516 4.40 -34.89 17.99
CA ALA A 516 3.16 -35.66 17.79
C ALA A 516 2.38 -35.89 19.10
N ALA A 517 3.09 -35.95 20.23
CA ALA A 517 2.53 -36.11 21.57
C ALA A 517 2.20 -34.78 22.29
N CYS A 518 2.30 -33.64 21.61
CA CYS A 518 1.82 -32.35 22.10
C CYS A 518 0.31 -32.21 21.95
N GLY A 519 -0.27 -31.31 22.74
CA GLY A 519 -1.69 -30.96 22.67
C GLY A 519 -2.64 -32.00 23.28
N ASN A 520 -3.65 -31.50 23.99
CA ASN A 520 -4.64 -32.32 24.69
C ASN A 520 -6.02 -32.33 24.00
N THR A 521 -6.19 -31.55 22.92
CA THR A 521 -7.43 -31.47 22.13
C THR A 521 -7.17 -31.84 20.68
N GLU A 522 -8.22 -32.14 19.92
CA GLU A 522 -8.09 -32.41 18.50
C GLU A 522 -7.51 -31.21 17.73
N ALA A 523 -7.84 -29.98 18.13
CA ALA A 523 -7.38 -28.76 17.47
C ALA A 523 -5.88 -28.52 17.62
N ASN A 524 -5.26 -28.96 18.72
CA ASN A 524 -3.85 -28.67 19.04
C ASN A 524 -2.93 -29.89 19.08
N ARG A 525 -3.46 -31.11 18.97
CA ARG A 525 -2.64 -32.34 18.96
C ARG A 525 -1.54 -32.28 17.90
N GLY A 526 -0.29 -32.54 18.24
CA GLY A 526 0.79 -32.53 17.23
C GLY A 526 1.34 -31.14 16.89
N VAL A 527 0.87 -30.07 17.56
CA VAL A 527 1.32 -28.69 17.32
C VAL A 527 2.35 -28.28 18.37
N ALA A 528 3.53 -27.84 17.90
CA ALA A 528 4.56 -27.25 18.74
C ALA A 528 4.77 -25.78 18.39
N GLN A 529 5.10 -24.98 19.40
CA GLN A 529 5.57 -23.61 19.23
C GLN A 529 7.09 -23.58 19.17
N LEU A 530 7.62 -23.02 18.10
CA LEU A 530 9.01 -22.67 17.90
C LEU A 530 9.19 -21.17 18.19
N LYS A 531 10.02 -20.87 19.20
CA LYS A 531 10.51 -19.52 19.47
C LYS A 531 11.93 -19.38 18.95
N ILE A 532 12.22 -18.33 18.21
CA ILE A 532 13.57 -18.02 17.73
C ILE A 532 13.88 -16.55 17.95
N LYS A 533 15.09 -16.23 18.39
CA LYS A 533 15.60 -14.87 18.50
C LYS A 533 17.10 -14.83 18.25
N ARG A 534 17.63 -13.66 17.88
CA ARG A 534 19.07 -13.40 17.96
C ARG A 534 19.53 -13.44 19.42
N THR A 535 20.70 -14.02 19.67
CA THR A 535 21.31 -14.09 21.00
C THR A 535 21.52 -12.68 21.55
N GLY A 536 21.10 -12.44 22.79
CA GLY A 536 21.19 -11.12 23.44
C GLY A 536 20.06 -10.15 23.09
N GLU A 537 19.21 -10.47 22.11
CA GLU A 537 18.01 -9.69 21.85
C GLU A 537 16.81 -10.15 22.69
N LYS A 538 15.86 -9.23 22.91
CA LYS A 538 14.59 -9.53 23.61
C LYS A 538 13.45 -9.91 22.67
N LYS A 539 13.56 -9.56 21.39
CA LYS A 539 12.49 -9.74 20.40
C LYS A 539 12.61 -11.11 19.78
N GLU A 540 11.51 -11.85 19.74
CA GLU A 540 11.44 -13.23 19.24
C GLU A 540 10.40 -13.36 18.13
N MET A 541 10.69 -14.21 17.15
CA MET A 541 9.70 -14.74 16.23
C MET A 541 9.07 -15.97 16.88
N LEU A 542 7.76 -16.08 16.75
CA LEU A 542 7.00 -17.29 17.08
C LEU A 542 6.56 -17.96 15.78
N ALA A 543 6.74 -19.27 15.69
CA ALA A 543 6.18 -20.11 14.65
C ALA A 543 5.45 -21.28 15.30
N TRP A 544 4.36 -21.73 14.68
CA TRP A 544 3.64 -22.94 15.09
C TRP A 544 3.79 -23.98 14.00
N LEU A 545 4.26 -25.15 14.39
CA LEU A 545 4.58 -26.26 13.50
C LEU A 545 3.69 -27.44 13.87
N PHE A 546 2.97 -27.99 12.89
CA PHE A 546 2.15 -29.19 13.04
C PHE A 546 2.85 -30.37 12.39
N TYR A 547 3.08 -31.44 13.17
CA TYR A 547 3.59 -32.69 12.64
C TYR A 547 2.47 -33.73 12.52
N ASP A 548 2.15 -34.10 11.28
CA ASP A 548 1.23 -35.19 10.95
C ASP A 548 2.02 -36.51 10.92
N GLN A 549 1.97 -37.24 12.02
CA GLN A 549 2.64 -38.54 12.17
C GLN A 549 2.17 -39.56 11.11
N SER A 550 0.91 -39.50 10.66
CA SER A 550 0.36 -40.45 9.68
C SER A 550 0.93 -40.26 8.28
N ARG A 551 1.34 -39.02 7.96
CA ARG A 551 1.91 -38.63 6.66
C ARG A 551 3.42 -38.38 6.71
N ASN A 552 4.02 -38.46 7.90
CA ASN A 552 5.39 -38.06 8.16
C ASN A 552 5.69 -36.63 7.64
N GLU A 553 4.75 -35.72 7.86
CA GLU A 553 4.74 -34.39 7.26
C GLU A 553 4.78 -33.29 8.32
N LEU A 554 5.68 -32.32 8.16
CA LEU A 554 5.76 -31.14 9.00
C LEU A 554 5.20 -29.93 8.23
N ARG A 555 4.31 -29.16 8.87
CA ARG A 555 3.65 -27.99 8.27
C ARG A 555 3.78 -26.75 9.15
N LEU A 556 3.97 -25.60 8.52
CA LEU A 556 3.87 -24.30 9.17
C LEU A 556 2.40 -23.89 9.25
N VAL A 557 1.88 -23.78 10.46
CA VAL A 557 0.43 -23.57 10.75
C VAL A 557 0.14 -22.22 11.41
N GLY A 558 1.18 -21.49 11.77
CA GLY A 558 1.08 -20.10 12.22
C GLY A 558 2.46 -19.46 12.33
N GLN A 559 2.51 -18.14 12.25
CA GLN A 559 3.71 -17.35 12.50
C GLN A 559 3.32 -15.98 13.07
N LEU A 560 4.18 -15.44 13.93
CA LEU A 560 4.00 -14.13 14.53
C LEU A 560 5.35 -13.45 14.74
N ASN A 561 5.51 -12.30 14.10
CA ASN A 561 6.72 -11.48 14.12
C ASN A 561 6.60 -10.33 15.09
#